data_AF-A0A842QT95-F1
#
_entry.id   AF-A0A842QT95-F1
#
_cell.length_a   1.000
_cell.length_b   1.000
_cell.length_c   1.000
_cell.angle_alpha   90.00
_cell.angle_beta   90.00
_cell.angle_gamma   90.00
#
_symmetry.space_group_name_H-M   'P 1'
#
loop_
_entity.id
_entity.type
_entity.pdbx_description
1 polymer ?
#
loop_
_entity_poly.entity_id
_entity_poly.type
_entity_poly.pdbx_seq_one_letter_code
_entity_poly.pdbx_strand_id
1 'polypeptide(L)'
;MPHKKRKVRKQRGSRYMGWGQVGQHRKSGGRGGKGRAGGRKHFWIHTVKYEPDRYRNKGFVPPSAKKPEPETINIGELEDLAMKNLSDYGVKGGNELDLTSLGIGKILGRGKLSMPLNIIVEDWSLSAKEKIEEAGGSIIES
;
A
#
# COMPACT_ATOMS: atom_id res chain seq x y z
N MET A 1 8.06 29.14 13.26
CA MET A 1 7.77 29.42 11.83
C MET A 1 8.23 30.84 11.48
N PRO A 2 8.95 31.07 10.36
CA PRO A 2 9.46 32.40 10.04
C PRO A 2 8.33 33.39 9.68
N HIS A 3 8.01 34.31 10.58
CA HIS A 3 6.98 35.34 10.39
C HIS A 3 7.38 36.47 9.44
N LYS A 4 8.68 36.61 9.14
CA LYS A 4 9.26 37.68 8.32
C LYS A 4 8.96 37.51 6.82
N LYS A 5 8.97 36.27 6.30
CA LYS A 5 8.83 35.98 4.86
C LYS A 5 7.38 35.75 4.39
N ARG A 6 6.38 35.97 5.25
CA ARG A 6 4.96 35.77 4.88
C ARG A 6 4.47 36.92 3.99
N LYS A 7 3.68 36.58 2.95
CA LYS A 7 3.09 37.57 2.02
C LYS A 7 2.36 38.73 2.70
N VAL A 8 1.76 38.47 3.87
CA VAL A 8 1.06 39.48 4.69
C VAL A 8 1.94 40.69 4.98
N ARG A 9 3.25 40.53 5.22
CA ARG A 9 4.13 41.65 5.55
C ARG A 9 4.25 42.64 4.39
N LYS A 10 4.38 42.14 3.16
CA LYS A 10 4.40 42.96 1.92
C LYS A 10 3.02 43.57 1.62
N GLN A 11 1.93 42.90 1.98
CA GLN A 11 0.57 43.34 1.68
C GLN A 11 -0.05 44.28 2.75
N ARG A 12 0.61 44.53 3.89
CA ARG A 12 0.15 45.53 4.87
C ARG A 12 0.14 46.92 4.22
N GLY A 13 -0.99 47.62 4.34
CA GLY A 13 -1.24 48.89 3.62
C GLY A 13 -1.93 48.72 2.26
N SER A 14 -2.00 47.50 1.72
CA SER A 14 -2.86 47.22 0.57
C SER A 14 -4.32 47.11 0.99
N ARG A 15 -5.24 47.63 0.17
CA ARG A 15 -6.68 47.67 0.49
C ARG A 15 -7.34 46.29 0.55
N TYR A 16 -6.91 45.34 -0.28
CA TYR A 16 -7.62 44.06 -0.47
C TYR A 16 -6.80 42.79 -0.19
N MET A 17 -5.54 42.91 0.26
CA MET A 17 -4.65 41.76 0.54
C MET A 17 -4.53 40.75 -0.62
N GLY A 18 -4.69 41.22 -1.86
CA GLY A 18 -4.61 40.42 -3.09
C GLY A 18 -5.88 39.66 -3.50
N TRP A 19 -7.03 39.91 -2.87
CA TRP A 19 -8.30 39.22 -3.21
C TRP A 19 -9.17 39.95 -4.25
N GLY A 20 -8.68 41.07 -4.79
CA GLY A 20 -9.41 41.90 -5.76
C GLY A 20 -10.52 42.74 -5.13
N GLN A 21 -11.07 43.70 -5.89
CA GLN A 21 -12.06 44.66 -5.39
C GLN A 21 -13.48 44.10 -5.31
N VAL A 22 -13.90 43.29 -6.29
CA VAL A 22 -15.32 42.90 -6.49
C VAL A 22 -15.68 41.59 -5.76
N GLY A 23 -14.89 40.54 -5.99
CA GLY A 23 -15.16 39.19 -5.46
C GLY A 23 -14.89 39.06 -3.95
N GLN A 24 -13.80 39.68 -3.48
CA GLN A 24 -13.30 39.68 -2.09
C GLN A 24 -13.14 38.27 -1.47
N HIS A 25 -12.49 38.20 -0.31
CA HIS A 25 -12.34 36.95 0.43
C HIS A 25 -13.56 36.67 1.30
N ARG A 26 -14.63 36.14 0.70
CA ARG A 26 -15.86 35.76 1.40
C ARG A 26 -15.76 34.37 2.04
N LYS A 27 -16.79 33.99 2.81
CA LYS A 27 -16.88 32.69 3.52
C LYS A 27 -17.10 31.52 2.54
N SER A 28 -17.75 30.44 2.98
CA SER A 28 -17.98 29.22 2.17
C SER A 28 -18.76 29.47 0.88
N GLY A 29 -19.64 30.48 0.83
CA GLY A 29 -20.36 30.84 -0.40
C GLY A 29 -19.43 31.19 -1.56
N GLY A 30 -18.34 31.91 -1.32
CA GLY A 30 -17.35 32.23 -2.35
C GLY A 30 -16.56 31.01 -2.84
N ARG A 31 -16.58 29.91 -2.09
CA ARG A 31 -15.98 28.62 -2.46
C ARG A 31 -16.99 27.65 -3.07
N GLY A 32 -18.27 28.03 -3.19
CA GLY A 32 -19.32 27.13 -3.65
C GLY A 32 -19.71 26.04 -2.62
N GLY A 33 -19.45 26.25 -1.33
CA GLY A 33 -19.78 25.33 -0.25
C GLY A 33 -18.62 25.04 0.71
N LYS A 34 -18.82 24.10 1.63
CA LYS A 34 -17.76 23.56 2.50
C LYS A 34 -17.40 22.14 2.03
N GLY A 35 -16.11 21.81 2.03
CA GLY A 35 -15.64 20.47 1.66
C GLY A 35 -15.99 20.11 0.21
N ARG A 36 -16.47 18.88 0.00
CA ARG A 36 -16.82 18.31 -1.32
C ARG A 36 -18.27 18.63 -1.75
N ALA A 37 -18.87 19.68 -1.20
CA ALA A 37 -20.22 20.10 -1.57
C ALA A 37 -20.32 20.41 -3.08
N GLY A 38 -21.49 20.17 -3.67
CA GLY A 38 -21.74 20.49 -5.08
C GLY A 38 -21.09 19.54 -6.10
N GLY A 39 -20.43 18.46 -5.66
CA GLY A 39 -19.71 17.56 -6.57
C GLY A 39 -20.60 16.88 -7.62
N ARG A 40 -21.90 16.69 -7.36
CA ARG A 40 -22.90 16.23 -8.35
C ARG A 40 -23.75 17.37 -8.95
N LYS A 41 -23.37 18.63 -8.75
CA LYS A 41 -24.11 19.84 -9.17
C LYS A 41 -23.16 20.84 -9.83
N HIS A 42 -22.98 22.04 -9.26
CA HIS A 42 -22.15 23.11 -9.81
C HIS A 42 -20.65 22.82 -9.84
N PHE A 43 -20.17 21.77 -9.16
CA PHE A 43 -18.79 21.26 -9.28
C PHE A 43 -18.69 19.93 -10.05
N TRP A 44 -19.70 19.60 -10.87
CA TRP A 44 -19.71 18.37 -11.65
C TRP A 44 -18.51 18.26 -12.61
N ILE A 45 -18.14 19.36 -13.27
CA ILE A 45 -16.99 19.39 -14.20
C ILE A 45 -15.69 18.95 -13.50
N HIS A 46 -15.44 19.43 -12.27
CA HIS A 46 -14.27 19.01 -11.50
C HIS A 46 -14.32 17.52 -11.19
N THR A 47 -15.49 17.02 -10.79
CA THR A 47 -15.66 15.59 -10.49
C THR A 47 -15.39 14.74 -11.72
N VAL A 48 -15.95 15.06 -12.88
CA VAL A 48 -15.73 14.27 -14.11
C VAL A 48 -14.26 14.31 -14.54
N LYS A 49 -13.61 15.48 -14.45
CA LYS A 49 -12.24 15.65 -14.95
C LYS A 49 -11.17 15.04 -14.05
N TYR A 50 -11.30 15.20 -12.74
CA TYR A 50 -10.23 14.87 -11.78
C TYR A 50 -10.59 13.72 -10.85
N GLU A 51 -11.88 13.43 -10.65
CA GLU A 51 -12.34 12.43 -9.68
C GLU A 51 -13.52 11.60 -10.23
N PRO A 52 -13.37 10.97 -11.41
CA PRO A 52 -14.47 10.32 -12.12
C PRO A 52 -15.10 9.18 -11.32
N ASP A 53 -14.30 8.44 -10.55
CA ASP A 53 -14.78 7.29 -9.76
C ASP A 53 -15.39 7.68 -8.41
N ARG A 54 -15.39 8.97 -8.03
CA ARG A 54 -15.83 9.43 -6.69
C ARG A 54 -17.23 8.94 -6.31
N TYR A 55 -18.14 8.90 -7.27
CA TYR A 55 -19.55 8.53 -7.04
C TYR A 55 -19.91 7.19 -7.67
N ARG A 56 -18.91 6.45 -8.15
CA ARG A 56 -19.12 5.19 -8.84
C ARG A 56 -19.19 4.06 -7.81
N ASN A 57 -20.30 3.34 -7.81
CA ASN A 57 -20.42 2.07 -7.11
C ASN A 57 -20.06 0.95 -8.10
N LYS A 58 -19.09 0.10 -7.76
CA LYS A 58 -18.67 -1.03 -8.61
C LYS A 58 -18.72 -2.33 -7.81
N GLY A 59 -19.44 -3.33 -8.34
CA GLY A 59 -19.51 -4.66 -7.76
C GLY A 59 -20.24 -4.72 -6.41
N PHE A 60 -19.92 -5.74 -5.63
CA PHE A 60 -20.43 -5.96 -4.28
C PHE A 60 -19.28 -6.36 -3.36
N VAL A 61 -19.39 -6.07 -2.06
CA VAL A 61 -18.41 -6.49 -1.05
C VAL A 61 -18.94 -7.74 -0.37
N PRO A 62 -18.37 -8.94 -0.62
CA PRO A 62 -18.80 -10.16 0.06
C PRO A 62 -18.41 -10.14 1.54
N PRO A 63 -19.14 -10.83 2.44
CA PRO A 63 -18.76 -10.95 3.84
C PRO A 63 -17.38 -11.56 4.08
N SER A 64 -16.90 -12.40 3.16
CA SER A 64 -15.57 -13.02 3.21
C SER A 64 -14.43 -12.02 3.06
N ALA A 65 -14.65 -10.85 2.44
CA ALA A 65 -13.64 -9.80 2.31
C ALA A 65 -13.27 -9.14 3.65
N LYS A 66 -14.00 -9.44 4.73
CA LYS A 66 -13.62 -9.04 6.09
C LYS A 66 -12.53 -9.91 6.70
N LYS A 67 -12.28 -11.09 6.12
CA LYS A 67 -11.18 -11.93 6.57
C LYS A 67 -9.86 -11.27 6.15
N PRO A 68 -8.84 -11.21 7.04
CA PRO A 68 -7.52 -10.75 6.64
C PRO A 68 -7.00 -11.65 5.51
N GLU A 69 -6.38 -11.05 4.51
CA GLU A 69 -5.64 -11.80 3.50
C GLU A 69 -4.42 -12.44 4.17
N PRO A 70 -4.05 -13.69 3.81
CA PRO A 70 -2.87 -14.32 4.38
C PRO A 70 -1.63 -13.50 4.02
N GLU A 71 -0.68 -13.38 4.96
CA GLU A 71 0.58 -12.72 4.66
C GLU A 71 1.33 -13.53 3.59
N THR A 72 1.85 -12.81 2.59
CA THR A 72 2.51 -13.42 1.44
C THR A 72 3.98 -13.03 1.42
N ILE A 73 4.85 -13.97 1.07
CA ILE A 73 6.28 -13.72 0.90
C ILE A 73 6.75 -14.05 -0.52
N ASN A 74 7.73 -13.31 -1.02
CA ASN A 74 8.36 -13.61 -2.30
C ASN A 74 9.61 -14.47 -2.12
N ILE A 75 9.91 -15.31 -3.12
CA ILE A 75 11.10 -16.18 -3.11
C ILE A 75 12.41 -15.41 -2.84
N GLY A 76 12.58 -14.23 -3.44
CA GLY A 76 13.81 -13.45 -3.26
C GLY A 76 14.06 -12.97 -1.83
N GLU A 77 13.02 -12.96 -0.98
CA GLU A 77 13.12 -12.54 0.43
C GLU A 77 13.35 -13.75 1.36
N LEU A 78 13.21 -14.98 0.85
CA LEU A 78 13.41 -16.21 1.62
C LEU A 78 14.86 -16.39 2.03
N GLU A 79 15.83 -15.98 1.20
CA GLU A 79 17.26 -16.09 1.56
C GLU A 79 17.61 -15.20 2.75
N ASP A 80 17.12 -13.96 2.75
CA ASP A 80 17.36 -13.01 3.84
C ASP A 80 16.67 -13.47 5.14
N LEU A 81 15.46 -14.04 5.03
CA LEU A 81 14.79 -14.64 6.18
C LEU A 81 15.50 -15.89 6.69
N ALA A 82 15.95 -16.76 5.79
CA ALA A 82 16.71 -17.93 6.16
C ALA A 82 17.99 -17.52 6.89
N MET A 83 18.78 -16.56 6.38
CA MET A 83 20.00 -16.09 7.06
C MET A 83 19.73 -15.49 8.45
N LYS A 84 18.63 -14.76 8.63
CA LYS A 84 18.25 -14.19 9.94
C LYS A 84 17.79 -15.24 10.93
N ASN A 85 16.98 -16.20 10.50
CA ASN A 85 16.46 -17.25 11.37
C ASN A 85 17.50 -18.35 11.66
N LEU A 86 18.35 -18.68 10.68
CA LEU A 86 19.45 -19.65 10.83
C LEU A 86 20.60 -19.12 11.70
N SER A 87 20.77 -17.80 11.83
CA SER A 87 21.79 -17.22 12.72
C SER A 87 21.37 -17.21 14.19
N ASP A 88 20.06 -17.16 14.49
CA ASP A 88 19.54 -17.26 15.86
C ASP A 88 19.41 -18.72 16.34
N TYR A 89 19.14 -19.65 15.42
CA TYR A 89 19.09 -21.10 15.70
C TYR A 89 20.35 -21.81 15.19
N GLY A 90 21.41 -21.70 15.98
CA GLY A 90 22.62 -22.48 15.80
C GLY A 90 22.35 -24.00 15.78
N VAL A 91 22.60 -24.59 14.61
CA VAL A 91 22.96 -26.00 14.34
C VAL A 91 21.87 -27.06 14.60
N LYS A 92 21.56 -27.86 13.56
CA LYS A 92 21.67 -29.33 13.47
C LYS A 92 20.57 -29.93 12.56
N GLY A 93 20.82 -29.90 11.25
CA GLY A 93 20.17 -30.80 10.29
C GLY A 93 18.94 -30.25 9.59
N GLY A 94 19.13 -29.78 8.36
CA GLY A 94 18.06 -29.49 7.41
C GLY A 94 17.86 -28.00 7.19
N ASN A 95 17.85 -27.59 5.92
CA ASN A 95 17.56 -26.22 5.49
C ASN A 95 16.06 -25.92 5.63
N GLU A 96 15.47 -26.23 6.79
CA GLU A 96 14.03 -26.21 7.02
C GLU A 96 13.58 -24.83 7.51
N LEU A 97 12.63 -24.23 6.79
CA LEU A 97 12.05 -22.92 7.07
C LEU A 97 10.54 -23.08 7.23
N ASP A 98 10.09 -22.96 8.47
CA ASP A 98 8.67 -22.95 8.81
C ASP A 98 8.09 -21.54 8.65
N LEU A 99 7.29 -21.34 7.60
CA LEU A 99 6.62 -20.08 7.32
C LEU A 99 5.28 -19.95 8.04
N THR A 100 4.63 -21.05 8.41
CA THR A 100 3.37 -21.05 9.15
C THR A 100 3.57 -20.53 10.57
N SER A 101 4.65 -20.93 11.24
CA SER A 101 5.04 -20.38 12.54
C SER A 101 5.33 -18.88 12.51
N LEU A 102 5.72 -18.34 11.35
CA LEU A 102 5.97 -16.92 11.12
C LEU A 102 4.71 -16.13 10.72
N GLY A 103 3.55 -16.80 10.61
CA GLY A 103 2.28 -16.19 10.20
C GLY A 103 2.14 -15.96 8.70
N ILE A 104 3.03 -16.54 7.88
CA ILE A 104 3.05 -16.38 6.43
C ILE A 104 2.31 -17.55 5.80
N GLY A 105 1.18 -17.26 5.15
CA GLY A 105 0.31 -18.28 4.56
C GLY A 105 0.61 -18.59 3.10
N LYS A 106 1.36 -17.74 2.37
CA LYS A 106 1.56 -17.97 0.93
C LYS A 106 2.93 -17.55 0.37
N ILE A 107 3.50 -18.39 -0.50
CA ILE A 107 4.74 -18.08 -1.27
C ILE A 107 4.44 -17.65 -2.71
N LEU A 108 5.05 -16.54 -3.12
CA LEU A 108 5.00 -15.96 -4.45
C LEU A 108 6.33 -16.07 -5.19
N GLY A 109 6.28 -16.36 -6.50
CA GLY A 109 7.47 -16.67 -7.31
C GLY A 109 8.33 -15.49 -7.76
N ARG A 110 8.27 -14.31 -7.12
CA ARG A 110 9.12 -13.17 -7.49
C ARG A 110 10.52 -13.33 -6.89
N GLY A 111 11.55 -13.16 -7.72
CA GLY A 111 12.96 -13.31 -7.32
C GLY A 111 13.56 -14.64 -7.77
N LYS A 112 14.74 -14.95 -7.22
CA LYS A 112 15.51 -16.18 -7.44
C LYS A 112 15.90 -16.76 -6.09
N LEU A 113 16.03 -18.08 -6.03
CA LEU A 113 16.55 -18.81 -4.90
C LEU A 113 17.84 -19.48 -5.34
N SER A 114 18.92 -19.28 -4.61
CA SER A 114 20.25 -19.83 -4.86
C SER A 114 20.60 -20.94 -3.88
N MET A 115 19.94 -20.96 -2.71
CA MET A 115 20.15 -21.94 -1.65
C MET A 115 19.02 -22.99 -1.64
N PRO A 116 19.34 -24.29 -1.48
CA PRO A 116 18.30 -25.30 -1.34
C PRO A 116 17.61 -25.13 0.02
N LEU A 117 16.29 -24.86 0.04
CA LEU A 117 15.50 -24.71 1.26
C LEU A 117 14.34 -25.72 1.26
N ASN A 118 14.09 -26.34 2.41
CA ASN A 118 12.87 -27.09 2.70
C ASN A 118 11.89 -26.13 3.36
N ILE A 119 10.73 -25.88 2.75
CA ILE A 119 9.82 -24.83 3.21
C ILE A 119 8.48 -25.44 3.60
N ILE A 120 8.00 -25.12 4.80
CA ILE A 120 6.67 -25.51 5.29
C ILE A 120 5.74 -24.31 5.11
N VAL A 121 4.66 -24.46 4.34
CA VAL A 121 3.68 -23.38 4.07
C VAL A 121 2.29 -23.93 3.70
N GLU A 122 1.24 -23.13 3.91
CA GLU A 122 -0.15 -23.49 3.54
C GLU A 122 -0.44 -23.40 2.03
N ASP A 123 0.06 -22.37 1.33
CA ASP A 123 -0.21 -22.15 -0.10
C ASP A 123 1.04 -21.67 -0.86
N TRP A 124 1.16 -22.03 -2.13
CA TRP A 124 2.27 -21.62 -2.99
C TRP A 124 1.83 -21.37 -4.42
N SER A 125 2.48 -20.41 -5.07
CA SER A 125 2.30 -20.18 -6.52
C SER A 125 3.04 -21.23 -7.35
N LEU A 126 2.53 -21.55 -8.53
CA LEU A 126 3.13 -22.55 -9.43
C LEU A 126 4.57 -22.19 -9.82
N SER A 127 4.81 -20.91 -10.11
CA SER A 127 6.16 -20.40 -10.40
C SER A 127 7.08 -20.38 -9.18
N ALA A 128 6.53 -20.37 -7.96
CA ALA A 128 7.35 -20.52 -6.77
C ALA A 128 7.84 -21.96 -6.61
N LYS A 129 6.95 -22.93 -6.81
CA LYS A 129 7.27 -24.35 -6.76
C LYS A 129 8.41 -24.72 -7.70
N GLU A 130 8.29 -24.34 -8.98
CA GLU A 130 9.31 -24.63 -10.00
C GLU A 130 10.69 -24.10 -9.59
N LYS A 131 10.76 -22.87 -9.08
CA LYS A 131 12.03 -22.24 -8.68
C LYS A 131 12.65 -22.85 -7.41
N ILE A 132 11.82 -23.33 -6.49
CA ILE A 132 12.30 -23.99 -5.27
C ILE A 132 12.86 -25.37 -5.62
N GLU A 133 12.18 -26.11 -6.52
CA GLU A 133 12.66 -27.40 -7.03
C GLU A 133 13.95 -27.24 -7.86
N GLU A 134 14.04 -26.21 -8.72
CA GLU A 134 15.26 -25.88 -9.47
C GLU A 134 16.47 -25.58 -8.56
N ALA A 135 16.23 -24.95 -7.40
CA ALA A 135 17.25 -24.67 -6.40
C ALA A 135 17.63 -25.90 -5.56
N GLY A 136 16.97 -27.06 -5.77
CA GLY A 136 17.18 -28.30 -5.01
C GLY A 136 16.51 -28.30 -3.64
N GLY A 137 15.50 -27.45 -3.45
CA GLY A 137 14.66 -27.40 -2.25
C GLY A 137 13.41 -28.27 -2.37
N SER A 138 12.65 -28.38 -1.27
CA SER A 138 11.36 -29.07 -1.25
C SER A 138 10.30 -28.24 -0.53
N ILE A 139 9.03 -28.41 -0.90
CA ILE A 139 7.90 -27.76 -0.23
C ILE A 139 7.08 -28.83 0.48
N ILE A 140 6.80 -28.60 1.76
CA ILE A 140 5.96 -29.45 2.60
C ILE A 140 4.69 -28.66 2.93
N GLU A 141 3.53 -29.26 2.68
CA GLU A 141 2.23 -28.68 3.02
C GLU A 141 2.04 -28.74 4.55
N SER A 142 1.68 -27.60 5.15
CA SER A 142 1.48 -27.44 6.61
C SER A 142 0.13 -27.92 7.11
#